data_AF-A0A7C5MX23-F1
#
_entry.id   AF-A0A7C5MX23-F1
#
_cell.length_a   1.000
_cell.length_b   1.000
_cell.length_c   1.000
_cell.angle_alpha   90.00
_cell.angle_beta   90.00
_cell.angle_gamma   90.00
#
_symmetry.space_group_name_H-M   'P 1'
#
loop_
_entity.id
_entity.type
_entity.pdbx_description
1 polymer ?
#
loop_
_entity_poly.entity_id
_entity_poly.type
_entity_poly.pdbx_seq_one_letter_code
_entity_poly.pdbx_strand_id
1 'polypeptide(L)'
;MFTSSEIGTVKVTLRARNEGTYKQKTHLDKCKLYINGELSFAWSLALGNGQRSEKWYLLPGKDSVEMVWSHLAASLFSEPGSYSLRLELAEELIQELKVVHTREK
;
A
#
# COMPACT_ATOMS: atom_id res chain seq x y z
N MET A 1 -5.49 -16.94 4.47
CA MET A 1 -6.65 -17.11 3.58
C MET A 1 -7.70 -16.11 4.03
N PHE A 2 -8.17 -15.22 3.14
CA PHE A 2 -9.27 -14.31 3.44
C PHE A 2 -10.59 -14.99 3.09
N THR A 3 -11.60 -14.90 3.96
CA THR A 3 -13.00 -15.23 3.64
C THR A 3 -13.72 -14.02 3.04
N SER A 4 -14.88 -14.22 2.40
CA SER A 4 -15.64 -13.12 1.77
C SER A 4 -16.01 -12.01 2.76
N SER A 5 -16.36 -12.37 4.00
CA SER A 5 -16.69 -11.41 5.06
C SER A 5 -15.47 -10.68 5.59
N GLU A 6 -14.29 -11.31 5.55
CA GLU A 6 -13.03 -10.71 6.00
C GLU A 6 -12.48 -9.70 4.98
N ILE A 7 -12.68 -9.90 3.67
CA ILE A 7 -12.20 -8.98 2.63
C ILE A 7 -12.74 -7.55 2.84
N GLY A 8 -13.99 -7.42 3.29
CA GLY A 8 -14.61 -6.13 3.56
C GLY A 8 -14.06 -5.38 4.79
N THR A 9 -13.32 -6.06 5.67
CA THR A 9 -12.75 -5.47 6.90
C THR A 9 -11.23 -5.33 6.85
N VAL A 10 -10.60 -5.80 5.78
CA VAL A 10 -9.15 -5.71 5.58
C VAL A 10 -8.77 -4.29 5.20
N LYS A 11 -7.84 -3.74 5.99
CA LYS A 11 -7.21 -2.45 5.70
C LYS A 11 -5.92 -2.70 4.93
N VAL A 12 -5.74 -1.95 3.86
CA VAL A 12 -4.48 -1.94 3.11
C VAL A 12 -3.70 -0.71 3.57
N THR A 13 -2.47 -0.90 4.01
CA THR A 13 -1.60 0.18 4.46
C THR A 13 -0.33 0.18 3.63
N LEU A 14 -0.01 1.32 3.05
CA LEU A 14 1.30 1.56 2.46
C LEU A 14 2.09 2.47 3.39
N ARG A 15 3.29 2.05 3.76
CA ARG A 15 4.19 2.84 4.59
C ARG A 15 5.52 3.05 3.87
N ALA A 16 6.00 4.27 3.88
CA ALA A 16 7.36 4.60 3.46
C ALA A 16 8.15 5.10 4.67
N ARG A 17 9.41 4.68 4.77
CA ARG A 17 10.34 5.15 5.80
C ARG A 17 11.62 5.65 5.15
N ASN A 18 12.03 6.85 5.52
CA ASN A 18 13.33 7.38 5.11
C ASN A 18 14.36 7.04 6.20
N GLU A 19 15.24 6.08 5.91
CA GLU A 19 16.31 5.69 6.82
C GLU A 19 17.52 6.63 6.76
N GLY A 20 17.59 7.50 5.75
CA GLY A 20 18.60 8.54 5.61
C GLY A 20 18.39 9.70 6.59
N THR A 21 19.35 10.63 6.60
CA THR A 21 19.29 11.86 7.41
C THR A 21 18.76 13.06 6.62
N TYR A 22 18.74 12.97 5.29
CA TYR A 22 18.28 14.04 4.40
C TYR A 22 16.85 13.81 3.92
N LYS A 23 16.17 14.89 3.52
CA LYS A 23 14.85 14.80 2.88
C LYS A 23 14.96 14.06 1.55
N GLN A 24 14.04 13.14 1.30
CA GLN A 24 14.02 12.35 0.06
C GLN A 24 12.66 12.52 -0.63
N LYS A 25 12.69 12.78 -1.95
CA LYS A 25 11.46 12.76 -2.76
C LYS A 25 10.97 11.32 -2.83
N THR A 26 9.67 11.12 -2.66
CA THR A 26 9.08 9.79 -2.90
C THR A 26 8.42 9.78 -4.27
N HIS A 27 8.57 8.67 -4.98
CA HIS A 27 7.97 8.44 -6.29
C HIS A 27 6.81 7.46 -6.17
N LEU A 28 5.84 7.83 -5.33
CA LEU A 28 4.66 7.02 -5.07
C LEU A 28 3.88 6.67 -6.36
N ASP A 29 3.91 7.56 -7.34
CA ASP A 29 3.31 7.40 -8.66
C ASP A 29 3.90 6.23 -9.48
N LYS A 30 5.11 5.79 -9.14
CA LYS A 30 5.78 4.67 -9.80
C LYS A 30 5.59 3.33 -9.07
N CYS A 31 4.94 3.32 -7.90
CA CYS A 31 4.70 2.11 -7.13
C CYS A 31 3.69 1.20 -7.84
N LYS A 32 4.08 -0.04 -8.13
CA LYS A 32 3.20 -1.03 -8.75
C LYS A 32 2.94 -2.16 -7.77
N LEU A 33 1.69 -2.61 -7.72
CA LEU A 33 1.30 -3.80 -6.96
C LEU A 33 0.95 -4.91 -7.92
N TYR A 34 1.59 -6.06 -7.74
CA TYR A 34 1.21 -7.31 -8.40
C TYR A 34 0.48 -8.22 -7.41
N ILE A 35 -0.63 -8.79 -7.85
CA ILE A 35 -1.45 -9.75 -7.11
C ILE A 35 -1.45 -11.04 -7.90
N ASN A 36 -0.95 -12.12 -7.30
CA ASN A 36 -0.75 -13.41 -7.98
C ASN A 36 0.05 -13.30 -9.30
N GLY A 37 0.97 -12.34 -9.36
CA GLY A 37 1.79 -12.07 -10.55
C GLY A 37 1.19 -11.06 -11.54
N GLU A 38 -0.07 -10.68 -11.40
CA GLU A 38 -0.75 -9.74 -12.30
C GLU A 38 -0.75 -8.32 -11.75
N LEU A 39 -0.54 -7.32 -12.62
CA LEU A 39 -0.54 -5.91 -12.22
C LEU A 39 -1.95 -5.47 -11.80
N SER A 40 -2.06 -4.88 -10.61
CA SER A 40 -3.34 -4.41 -10.07
C SER A 40 -3.68 -3.00 -10.54
N PHE A 41 -4.70 -2.88 -11.38
CA PHE A 41 -5.25 -1.58 -11.78
C PHE A 41 -5.98 -0.87 -10.64
N ALA A 42 -6.67 -1.61 -9.77
CA ALA A 42 -7.34 -1.06 -8.60
C ALA A 42 -6.34 -0.36 -7.66
N TRP A 43 -5.14 -0.93 -7.49
CA TRP A 43 -4.05 -0.29 -6.77
C TRP A 43 -3.61 1.03 -7.41
N SER A 44 -3.35 1.04 -8.72
CA SER A 44 -2.94 2.26 -9.44
C SER A 44 -3.99 3.38 -9.31
N LEU A 45 -5.28 3.05 -9.40
CA LEU A 45 -6.37 3.99 -9.19
C LEU A 45 -6.44 4.50 -7.75
N ALA A 46 -6.28 3.62 -6.77
CA ALA A 46 -6.30 3.98 -5.35
C ALA A 46 -5.13 4.87 -4.95
N LEU A 47 -3.94 4.62 -5.50
CA LEU A 47 -2.79 5.50 -5.36
C LEU A 47 -3.03 6.86 -6.00
N GLY A 48 -3.53 6.89 -7.24
CA GLY A 48 -3.81 8.11 -7.99
C GLY A 48 -4.84 9.03 -7.33
N ASN A 49 -5.89 8.45 -6.75
CA ASN A 49 -7.02 9.21 -6.19
C ASN A 49 -7.01 9.31 -4.65
N GLY A 50 -6.10 8.60 -3.97
CA GLY A 50 -6.03 8.63 -2.51
C GLY A 50 -5.61 10.00 -1.97
N GLN A 51 -6.16 10.40 -0.82
CA GLN A 51 -5.72 11.63 -0.14
C GLN A 51 -4.30 11.47 0.38
N ARG A 52 -3.37 12.30 -0.09
CA ARG A 52 -1.95 12.21 0.25
C ARG A 52 -1.56 13.28 1.25
N SER A 53 -0.84 12.88 2.30
CA SER A 53 -0.09 13.82 3.11
C SER A 53 1.03 14.47 2.29
N GLU A 54 1.35 15.73 2.56
CA GLU A 54 2.47 16.42 1.92
C GLU A 54 3.82 15.69 2.09
N LYS A 55 3.96 14.91 3.17
CA LYS A 55 5.14 14.08 3.44
C LYS A 55 5.42 13.03 2.36
N TRP A 56 4.43 12.66 1.55
CA TRP A 56 4.65 11.78 0.40
C TRP A 56 5.40 12.48 -0.73
N TYR A 57 5.33 13.80 -0.88
CA TYR A 57 6.13 14.48 -1.91
C TYR A 57 7.59 14.63 -1.48
N LEU A 58 7.82 14.84 -0.18
CA LEU A 58 9.15 15.06 0.39
C LEU A 58 9.21 14.52 1.82
N LEU A 59 9.75 13.32 1.99
CA LEU A 59 9.81 12.62 3.28
C LEU A 59 11.07 13.05 4.06
N PRO A 60 10.93 13.64 5.26
CA PRO A 60 12.07 14.01 6.08
C PRO A 60 12.96 12.82 6.46
N GLY A 61 14.24 13.09 6.68
CA GLY A 61 15.18 12.07 7.17
C GLY A 61 14.74 11.51 8.52
N LYS A 62 14.91 10.20 8.70
CA LYS A 62 14.50 9.42 9.87
C LYS A 62 12.99 9.42 10.17
N ASP A 63 12.17 9.95 9.26
CA ASP A 63 10.71 10.02 9.40
C ASP A 63 10.00 8.91 8.59
N SER A 64 8.69 8.77 8.82
CA SER A 64 7.83 7.85 8.10
C SER A 64 6.50 8.52 7.71
N VAL A 65 5.89 7.98 6.68
CA VAL A 65 4.55 8.39 6.23
C VAL A 65 3.78 7.15 5.83
N GLU A 66 2.48 7.15 6.06
CA GLU A 66 1.59 6.06 5.66
C GLU A 66 0.32 6.55 4.97
N MET A 67 -0.26 5.65 4.18
CA MET A 67 -1.61 5.76 3.63
C MET A 67 -2.37 4.50 4.00
N VAL A 68 -3.64 4.66 4.37
CA VAL A 68 -4.52 3.56 4.76
C VAL A 68 -5.77 3.62 3.91
N TRP A 69 -6.11 2.49 3.29
CA TRP A 69 -7.38 2.31 2.58
C TRP A 69 -8.22 1.25 3.30
N SER A 70 -9.38 1.66 3.81
CA SER A 70 -10.29 0.78 4.55
C SER A 70 -11.11 -0.15 3.65
N HIS A 71 -11.24 0.17 2.36
CA HIS A 71 -12.12 -0.57 1.44
C HIS A 71 -11.39 -1.08 0.18
N LEU A 72 -10.09 -0.80 0.04
CA LEU A 72 -9.34 -1.20 -1.16
C LEU A 72 -9.23 -2.72 -1.29
N ALA A 73 -9.20 -3.45 -0.17
CA ALA A 73 -9.09 -4.91 -0.17
C ALA A 73 -10.18 -5.59 -1.01
N ALA A 74 -11.42 -5.08 -0.98
CA ALA A 74 -12.52 -5.60 -1.79
C ALA A 74 -12.32 -5.42 -3.31
N SER A 75 -11.50 -4.44 -3.71
CA SER A 75 -11.12 -4.23 -5.12
C SER A 75 -9.84 -4.96 -5.51
N LEU A 76 -9.02 -5.40 -4.55
CA LEU A 76 -7.80 -6.16 -4.78
C LEU A 76 -8.05 -7.67 -4.78
N PHE A 77 -9.02 -8.13 -4.02
CA PHE A 77 -9.32 -9.54 -3.80
C PHE A 77 -10.77 -9.81 -4.21
N SER A 78 -10.96 -10.36 -5.40
CA SER A 78 -12.29 -10.66 -5.95
C SER A 78 -12.94 -11.88 -5.29
N GLU A 79 -12.13 -12.82 -4.79
CA GLU A 79 -12.61 -14.09 -4.23
C GLU A 79 -11.93 -14.44 -2.89
N PRO A 80 -12.54 -15.27 -2.05
CA PRO A 80 -11.88 -15.84 -0.88
C PRO A 80 -10.66 -16.68 -1.29
N GLY A 81 -9.55 -16.55 -0.58
CA GLY A 81 -8.36 -17.32 -0.91
C GLY A 81 -7.06 -16.81 -0.31
N SER A 82 -5.98 -17.39 -0.81
CA SER A 82 -4.61 -16.96 -0.53
C SER A 82 -4.08 -16.19 -1.74
N TYR A 83 -3.44 -15.06 -1.46
CA TYR A 83 -2.93 -14.16 -2.48
C TYR A 83 -1.43 -13.93 -2.25
N SER A 84 -0.66 -13.92 -3.34
CA SER A 84 0.72 -13.46 -3.33
C SER A 84 0.76 -11.98 -3.71
N LEU A 85 1.37 -11.15 -2.87
CA LEU A 85 1.48 -9.72 -3.07
C LEU A 85 2.94 -9.36 -3.29
N ARG A 86 3.20 -8.63 -4.38
CA ARG A 86 4.52 -8.06 -4.64
C ARG A 86 4.39 -6.59 -4.94
N LEU A 87 4.96 -5.75 -4.08
CA LEU A 87 5.08 -4.32 -4.30
C LEU A 87 6.43 -4.06 -5.00
N GLU A 88 6.38 -3.42 -6.16
CA GLU A 88 7.55 -2.93 -6.88
C GLU A 88 7.68 -1.43 -6.59
N LEU A 89 8.82 -1.05 -6.03
CA LEU A 89 9.09 0.31 -5.56
C LEU A 89 9.81 1.09 -6.65
N ALA A 90 9.64 2.41 -6.62
CA ALA A 90 10.61 3.28 -7.26
C ALA A 90 11.94 3.21 -6.48
N GLU A 91 13.06 3.14 -7.19
CA GLU A 91 14.39 2.98 -6.60
C GLU A 91 14.67 3.97 -5.44
N GLU A 92 15.50 3.52 -4.48
CA GLU A 92 16.06 4.23 -3.32
C GLU A 92 15.20 4.40 -2.04
N LEU A 93 13.95 3.94 -1.95
CA LEU A 93 13.17 3.96 -0.70
C LEU A 93 12.71 2.57 -0.27
N ILE A 94 12.73 2.30 1.04
CA ILE A 94 12.03 1.15 1.61
C ILE A 94 10.56 1.55 1.74
N GLN A 95 9.72 0.94 0.90
CA GLN A 95 8.28 1.06 0.97
C GLN A 95 7.73 -0.34 1.24
N GLU A 96 6.87 -0.43 2.25
CA GLU A 96 6.29 -1.68 2.69
C GLU A 96 4.79 -1.62 2.45
N LEU A 97 4.25 -2.61 1.73
CA LEU A 97 2.82 -2.86 1.69
C LEU A 97 2.46 -3.81 2.82
N LYS A 98 1.68 -3.32 3.78
CA LYS A 98 1.11 -4.13 4.84
C LYS A 98 -0.39 -4.29 4.63
N VAL A 99 -0.83 -5.54 4.51
CA VAL A 99 -2.26 -5.87 4.49
C VAL A 99 -2.64 -6.37 5.88
N VAL A 100 -3.45 -5.59 6.59
CA VAL A 100 -3.85 -5.88 7.96
C VAL A 100 -5.32 -6.28 7.99
N HIS A 101 -5.57 -7.51 8.42
CA HIS A 101 -6.90 -7.96 8.79
C HIS A 101 -7.14 -7.64 10.27
N THR A 102 -8.07 -6.72 10.54
CA THR A 102 -8.46 -6.40 11.92
C THR A 102 -9.68 -7.26 12.25
N ARG A 103 -9.51 -8.29 13.09
CA ARG A 103 -10.66 -8.97 13.71
C ARG A 103 -11.11 -8.10 14.87
N GLU A 104 -12.17 -7.33 14.67
CA GLU A 104 -12.89 -6.75 15.81
C GLU A 104 -13.55 -7.90 16.57
N LYS A 105 -13.23 -7.99 17.86
CA LYS A 105 -13.77 -8.99 18.81
C LYS A 105 -15.17 -8.61 19.24
#